data_AF-A0A7X0JSF4-F1
#
_entry.id   AF-A0A7X0JSF4-F1
#
_cell.length_a   1.000
_cell.length_b   1.000
_cell.length_c   1.000
_cell.angle_alpha   90.00
_cell.angle_beta   90.00
_cell.angle_gamma   90.00
#
_symmetry.space_group_name_H-M   'P 1'
#
loop_
_entity.id
_entity.type
_entity.pdbx_description
1 polymer ?
#
loop_
_entity_poly.entity_id
_entity_poly.type
_entity_poly.pdbx_seq_one_letter_code
_entity_poly.pdbx_strand_id
1 'polypeptide(L)'
;MTALSHDQYRAIVHGLYSVVLGLLGGVFLIYSALDEVAIWPFGAWSWLLPGDVSLWRAMHTGPLLNGVLAIVLVYVSHSLGASFKQARHIAYAVILMVWGNALFYVFRIWGETRGLAVESQQFGYGNLADFIAMCSASIAMVTTFYAVILLIVLGLNKLRSLS
;
A
#
# COMPACT_ATOMS: atom_id res chain seq x y z
N MET A 1 8.05 28.93 -4.39
CA MET A 1 7.88 27.62 -3.73
C MET A 1 9.25 26.97 -3.64
N THR A 2 9.65 26.50 -2.47
CA THR A 2 10.90 25.72 -2.31
C THR A 2 10.74 24.36 -3.01
N ALA A 3 11.83 23.77 -3.48
CA ALA A 3 11.78 22.44 -4.08
C ALA A 3 11.45 21.36 -3.00
N LEU A 4 10.89 20.23 -3.43
CA LEU A 4 10.74 19.05 -2.58
C LEU A 4 12.11 18.54 -2.11
N SER A 5 12.17 17.99 -0.91
CA SER A 5 13.40 17.36 -0.43
C SER A 5 13.69 16.04 -1.15
N HIS A 6 14.94 15.61 -1.12
CA HIS A 6 15.36 14.33 -1.70
C HIS A 6 14.56 13.14 -1.14
N ASP A 7 14.27 13.14 0.17
CA ASP A 7 13.49 12.07 0.81
C ASP A 7 12.01 12.09 0.39
N GLN A 8 11.45 13.28 0.13
CA GLN A 8 10.10 13.39 -0.43
C GLN A 8 10.01 12.82 -1.84
N TYR A 9 11.00 13.08 -2.72
CA TYR A 9 11.06 12.44 -4.04
C TYR A 9 11.19 10.92 -3.94
N ARG A 10 12.02 10.41 -3.02
CA ARG A 10 12.11 8.96 -2.76
C ARG A 10 10.76 8.37 -2.39
N ALA A 11 10.03 9.00 -1.48
CA ALA A 11 8.70 8.53 -1.07
C ALA A 11 7.70 8.55 -2.24
N ILE A 12 7.74 9.55 -3.11
CA ILE A 12 6.92 9.60 -4.34
C ILE A 12 7.24 8.41 -5.25
N VAL A 13 8.52 8.14 -5.51
CA VAL A 13 8.94 7.01 -6.35
C VAL A 13 8.47 5.68 -5.76
N HIS A 14 8.57 5.50 -4.45
CA HIS A 14 8.03 4.29 -3.79
C HIS A 14 6.50 4.21 -3.88
N GLY A 15 5.79 5.33 -3.75
CA GLY A 15 4.35 5.40 -4.00
C GLY A 15 4.00 4.94 -5.42
N LEU A 16 4.75 5.38 -6.43
CA LEU A 16 4.58 4.96 -7.82
C LEU A 16 4.85 3.47 -8.02
N TYR A 17 5.86 2.89 -7.35
CA TYR A 17 6.07 1.43 -7.38
C TYR A 17 4.84 0.68 -6.81
N SER A 18 4.21 1.20 -5.75
CA SER A 18 2.97 0.63 -5.23
C SER A 18 1.82 0.70 -6.24
N VAL A 19 1.69 1.82 -6.96
CA VAL A 19 0.71 1.95 -8.04
C VAL A 19 0.95 0.91 -9.13
N VAL A 20 2.20 0.70 -9.55
CA VAL A 20 2.56 -0.35 -10.52
C VAL A 20 2.15 -1.73 -10.01
N LEU A 21 2.42 -2.05 -8.74
CA LEU A 21 1.99 -3.32 -8.14
C LEU A 21 0.46 -3.48 -8.16
N GLY A 22 -0.30 -2.40 -7.90
CA GLY A 22 -1.76 -2.41 -8.00
C GLY A 22 -2.25 -2.63 -9.42
N LEU A 23 -1.60 -2.02 -10.42
CA LEU A 23 -1.93 -2.25 -11.84
C LEU A 23 -1.65 -3.69 -12.25
N LEU A 24 -0.53 -4.27 -11.81
CA LEU A 24 -0.25 -5.70 -12.01
C LEU A 24 -1.31 -6.58 -11.34
N GLY A 25 -1.73 -6.24 -10.12
CA GLY A 25 -2.86 -6.89 -9.45
C GLY A 25 -4.16 -6.84 -10.27
N GLY A 26 -4.39 -5.75 -11.00
CA GLY A 26 -5.53 -5.62 -11.92
C GLY A 26 -5.44 -6.54 -13.14
N VAL A 27 -4.24 -6.75 -13.68
CA VAL A 27 -4.03 -7.74 -14.76
C VAL A 27 -4.35 -9.15 -14.27
N PHE A 28 -3.85 -9.54 -13.11
CA PHE A 28 -4.14 -10.86 -12.54
C PHE A 28 -5.61 -11.01 -12.11
N LEU A 29 -6.26 -9.93 -11.69
CA LEU A 29 -7.70 -9.93 -11.42
C LEU A 29 -8.51 -10.29 -12.67
N ILE A 30 -8.14 -9.82 -13.85
CA ILE A 30 -8.83 -10.17 -15.11
C ILE A 30 -8.72 -11.68 -15.35
N TYR A 31 -7.52 -12.24 -15.27
CA TYR A 31 -7.32 -13.68 -15.47
C TYR A 31 -7.99 -14.53 -14.39
N SER A 32 -7.96 -14.08 -13.13
CA SER A 32 -8.65 -14.77 -12.04
C SER A 32 -10.16 -14.74 -12.19
N ALA A 33 -10.73 -13.68 -12.78
CA ALA A 33 -12.17 -13.59 -13.01
C ALA A 33 -12.66 -14.44 -14.19
N LEU A 34 -11.77 -14.80 -15.13
CA LEU A 34 -12.10 -15.61 -16.30
C LEU A 34 -11.73 -17.09 -16.11
N ASP A 35 -11.01 -17.44 -15.02
CA ASP A 35 -10.38 -18.77 -14.80
C ASP A 35 -9.48 -19.22 -15.98
N GLU A 36 -9.02 -18.26 -16.78
CA GLU A 36 -8.16 -18.47 -17.94
C GLU A 36 -7.20 -17.29 -18.13
N VAL A 37 -6.03 -17.62 -18.67
CA VAL A 37 -5.11 -16.63 -19.20
C VAL A 37 -5.35 -16.54 -20.69
N ALA A 38 -6.16 -15.57 -21.10
CA ALA A 38 -6.43 -15.27 -22.51
C ALA A 38 -5.56 -14.11 -22.99
N ILE A 39 -4.72 -14.36 -24.00
CA ILE A 39 -3.88 -13.34 -24.63
C ILE A 39 -4.25 -13.27 -26.11
N TRP A 40 -4.96 -12.23 -26.51
CA TRP A 40 -5.30 -12.02 -27.91
C TRP A 40 -4.07 -11.58 -28.73
N PRO A 41 -3.84 -12.11 -29.95
CA PRO A 41 -4.54 -13.21 -30.65
C PRO A 41 -3.92 -14.60 -30.44
N PHE A 42 -3.05 -14.76 -29.43
CA PHE A 42 -2.17 -15.92 -29.25
C PHE A 42 -2.84 -17.14 -28.60
N GLY A 43 -4.02 -16.99 -27.99
CA GLY A 43 -4.83 -18.10 -27.45
C GLY A 43 -5.26 -17.90 -26.01
N ALA A 44 -5.95 -18.91 -25.47
CA ALA A 44 -6.39 -18.96 -24.08
C ALA A 44 -5.98 -20.29 -23.44
N TRP A 45 -5.53 -20.23 -22.19
CA TRP A 45 -5.11 -21.40 -21.42
C TRP A 45 -5.82 -21.39 -20.07
N SER A 46 -6.46 -22.51 -19.71
CA SER A 46 -7.03 -22.70 -18.39
C SER A 46 -5.92 -22.75 -17.36
N TRP A 47 -5.83 -21.74 -16.50
CA TRP A 47 -4.88 -21.69 -15.39
C TRP A 47 -5.60 -21.13 -14.17
N LEU A 48 -5.72 -21.97 -13.14
CA LEU A 48 -6.15 -21.56 -11.80
C LEU A 48 -5.07 -20.70 -11.12
N LEU A 49 -5.30 -19.40 -11.05
CA LEU A 49 -4.49 -18.51 -10.23
C LEU A 49 -4.74 -18.80 -8.74
N PRO A 50 -3.72 -18.65 -7.88
CA PRO A 50 -3.90 -18.83 -6.44
C PRO A 50 -4.81 -17.74 -5.87
N GLY A 51 -5.66 -18.11 -4.91
CA GLY A 51 -6.54 -17.19 -4.19
C GLY A 51 -7.80 -16.78 -4.97
N ASP A 52 -8.82 -16.36 -4.22
CA ASP A 52 -10.10 -15.93 -4.80
C ASP A 52 -9.97 -14.62 -5.60
N VAL A 53 -10.89 -14.41 -6.54
CA VAL A 53 -11.09 -13.14 -7.27
C VAL A 53 -11.14 -11.93 -6.31
N SER A 54 -11.71 -12.11 -5.11
CA SER A 54 -11.79 -11.06 -4.09
C SER A 54 -10.41 -10.62 -3.56
N LEU A 55 -9.45 -11.54 -3.47
CA LEU A 55 -8.08 -11.25 -3.02
C LEU A 55 -7.31 -10.50 -4.11
N TRP A 56 -7.47 -10.89 -5.37
CA TRP A 56 -6.90 -10.16 -6.50
C TRP A 56 -7.49 -8.76 -6.66
N ARG A 57 -8.78 -8.59 -6.35
CA ARG A 57 -9.42 -7.27 -6.31
C ARG A 57 -8.79 -6.39 -5.24
N ALA A 58 -8.51 -6.95 -4.07
CA ALA A 58 -7.81 -6.23 -3.00
C ALA A 58 -6.35 -5.92 -3.38
N MET A 59 -5.65 -6.85 -4.03
CA MET A 59 -4.29 -6.63 -4.56
C MET A 59 -4.27 -5.59 -5.69
N HIS A 60 -5.35 -5.41 -6.44
CA HIS A 60 -5.47 -4.36 -7.43
C HIS A 60 -5.64 -2.98 -6.78
N THR A 61 -6.66 -2.82 -5.93
CA THR A 61 -7.06 -1.51 -5.41
C THR A 61 -6.21 -1.05 -4.23
N GLY A 62 -5.73 -1.98 -3.39
CA GLY A 62 -5.00 -1.69 -2.17
C GLY A 62 -3.67 -0.96 -2.41
N PRO A 63 -2.69 -1.58 -3.10
CA PRO A 63 -1.43 -0.93 -3.46
C PRO A 63 -1.63 0.34 -4.30
N LEU A 64 -2.63 0.36 -5.19
CA LEU A 64 -2.96 1.55 -5.98
C LEU A 64 -3.33 2.73 -5.08
N LEU A 65 -4.30 2.55 -4.17
CA LEU A 65 -4.74 3.60 -3.26
C LEU A 65 -3.64 4.00 -2.27
N ASN A 66 -2.84 3.04 -1.78
CA ASN A 66 -1.73 3.35 -0.88
C ASN A 66 -0.60 4.12 -1.57
N GLY A 67 -0.31 3.82 -2.83
CA GLY A 67 0.62 4.57 -3.65
C GLY A 67 0.15 6.00 -3.91
N VAL A 68 -1.14 6.19 -4.24
CA VAL A 68 -1.73 7.51 -4.39
C VAL A 68 -1.72 8.28 -3.06
N LEU A 69 -2.13 7.64 -1.97
CA LEU A 69 -2.09 8.23 -0.63
C LEU A 69 -0.68 8.68 -0.27
N ALA A 70 0.33 7.85 -0.51
CA ALA A 70 1.74 8.20 -0.28
C ALA A 70 2.15 9.51 -0.97
N ILE A 71 1.82 9.63 -2.26
CA ILE A 71 2.10 10.82 -3.06
C ILE A 71 1.36 12.04 -2.48
N VAL A 72 0.07 11.89 -2.16
CA VAL A 72 -0.74 12.96 -1.55
C VAL A 72 -0.16 13.42 -0.23
N LEU A 73 0.17 12.51 0.70
CA LEU A 73 0.72 12.87 2.01
C LEU A 73 2.06 13.61 1.89
N VAL A 74 2.90 13.24 0.93
CA VAL A 74 4.15 13.95 0.64
C VAL A 74 3.87 15.38 0.15
N TYR A 75 2.98 15.56 -0.82
CA TYR A 75 2.66 16.90 -1.33
C TYR A 75 1.97 17.78 -0.27
N VAL A 76 1.09 17.21 0.54
CA VAL A 76 0.46 17.92 1.67
C VAL A 76 1.52 18.32 2.71
N SER A 77 2.47 17.46 3.03
CA SER A 77 3.56 17.83 3.95
C SER A 77 4.36 19.03 3.43
N HIS A 78 4.61 19.06 2.12
CA HIS A 78 5.33 20.14 1.48
C HIS A 78 4.53 21.44 1.47
N SER A 79 3.24 21.40 1.13
CA SER A 79 2.38 22.58 1.09
C SER A 79 2.15 23.20 2.48
N LEU A 80 2.17 22.37 3.53
CA LEU A 80 2.11 22.83 4.93
C LEU A 80 3.44 23.43 5.43
N GLY A 81 4.49 23.44 4.60
CA GLY A 81 5.79 24.00 4.97
C GLY A 81 6.55 23.15 6.00
N ALA A 82 6.44 21.83 5.91
CA ALA A 82 7.19 20.92 6.78
C ALA A 82 8.70 21.25 6.74
N SER A 83 9.32 21.32 7.91
CA SER A 83 10.78 21.41 8.02
C SER A 83 11.46 20.18 7.41
N PHE A 84 12.75 20.29 7.09
CA PHE A 84 13.52 19.16 6.54
C PHE A 84 13.41 17.88 7.39
N LYS A 85 13.46 18.02 8.72
CA LYS A 85 13.31 16.89 9.64
C LYS A 85 11.90 16.28 9.57
N GLN A 86 10.86 17.10 9.58
CA GLN A 86 9.47 16.62 9.50
C GLN A 86 9.19 15.96 8.15
N ALA A 87 9.63 16.57 7.04
CA ALA A 87 9.50 16.01 5.70
C ALA A 87 10.18 14.63 5.60
N ARG A 88 11.38 14.47 6.17
CA ARG A 88 12.08 13.19 6.24
C ARG A 88 11.29 12.14 7.02
N HIS A 89 10.77 12.48 8.20
CA HIS A 89 9.98 11.55 9.01
C HIS A 89 8.71 11.08 8.28
N ILE A 90 7.99 12.01 7.64
CA ILE A 90 6.81 11.69 6.84
C ILE A 90 7.18 10.81 5.65
N ALA A 91 8.24 11.13 4.92
CA ALA A 91 8.70 10.34 3.78
C ALA A 91 9.00 8.88 4.17
N TYR A 92 9.76 8.64 5.23
CA TYR A 92 10.07 7.27 5.66
C TYR A 92 8.86 6.52 6.20
N ALA A 93 7.97 7.20 6.95
CA ALA A 93 6.73 6.59 7.43
C ALA A 93 5.84 6.15 6.25
N VAL A 94 5.72 6.99 5.22
CA VAL A 94 4.97 6.69 4.00
C VAL A 94 5.61 5.54 3.20
N ILE A 95 6.94 5.48 3.10
CA ILE A 95 7.64 4.37 2.44
C ILE A 95 7.36 3.04 3.16
N LEU A 96 7.44 3.03 4.50
CA LEU A 96 7.13 1.84 5.29
C LEU A 96 5.66 1.42 5.17
N MET A 97 4.73 2.39 5.16
CA MET A 97 3.32 2.14 4.88
C MET A 97 3.12 1.47 3.52
N VAL A 98 3.74 2.00 2.46
CA VAL A 98 3.60 1.48 1.10
C VAL A 98 4.07 0.03 1.02
N TRP A 99 5.26 -0.26 1.51
CA TRP A 99 5.82 -1.61 1.43
C TRP A 99 5.17 -2.58 2.39
N GLY A 100 4.84 -2.16 3.61
CA GLY A 100 4.12 -3.00 4.56
C GLY A 100 2.76 -3.42 4.02
N ASN A 101 2.02 -2.50 3.40
CA ASN A 101 0.76 -2.85 2.75
C ASN A 101 0.96 -3.69 1.48
N ALA A 102 1.97 -3.41 0.66
CA ALA A 102 2.25 -4.21 -0.52
C ALA A 102 2.53 -5.68 -0.15
N LEU A 103 3.36 -5.91 0.86
CA LEU A 103 3.62 -7.24 1.40
C LEU A 103 2.33 -7.89 1.92
N PHE A 104 1.51 -7.15 2.68
CA PHE A 104 0.21 -7.65 3.13
C PHE A 104 -0.65 -8.15 1.97
N TYR A 105 -0.86 -7.34 0.92
CA TYR A 105 -1.71 -7.74 -0.21
C TYR A 105 -1.15 -8.90 -1.01
N VAL A 106 0.17 -8.96 -1.20
CA VAL A 106 0.85 -10.08 -1.87
C VAL A 106 0.66 -11.35 -1.04
N PHE A 107 1.15 -11.39 0.20
CA PHE A 107 1.13 -12.61 1.01
C PHE A 107 -0.28 -13.09 1.36
N ARG A 108 -1.24 -12.17 1.46
CA ARG A 108 -2.66 -12.50 1.67
C ARG A 108 -3.25 -13.40 0.58
N ILE A 109 -2.72 -13.40 -0.64
CA ILE A 109 -3.18 -14.31 -1.73
C ILE A 109 -2.88 -15.78 -1.39
N TRP A 110 -1.80 -16.02 -0.66
CA TRP A 110 -1.37 -17.36 -0.22
C TRP A 110 -1.75 -17.67 1.24
N GLY A 111 -2.42 -16.75 1.92
CA GLY A 111 -2.85 -16.88 3.30
C GLY A 111 -4.20 -17.58 3.43
N GLU A 112 -4.34 -18.51 4.38
CA GLU A 112 -5.60 -19.20 4.65
C GLU A 112 -6.54 -18.30 5.48
N THR A 113 -6.00 -17.53 6.42
CA THR A 113 -6.79 -16.59 7.23
C THR A 113 -6.95 -15.23 6.57
N ARG A 114 -6.57 -15.12 5.29
CA ARG A 114 -6.51 -13.85 4.53
C ARG A 114 -5.55 -12.84 5.16
N GLY A 115 -4.53 -13.29 5.89
CA GLY A 115 -3.54 -12.44 6.56
C GLY A 115 -4.05 -11.64 7.75
N LEU A 116 -5.21 -12.03 8.31
CA LEU A 116 -5.86 -11.31 9.42
C LEU A 116 -5.55 -11.92 10.79
N ALA A 117 -5.12 -13.18 10.85
CA ALA A 117 -4.79 -13.86 12.10
C ALA A 117 -3.68 -14.90 11.89
N VAL A 118 -2.77 -14.99 12.85
CA VAL A 118 -1.73 -16.05 12.89
C VAL A 118 -2.28 -17.34 13.49
N GLU A 119 -3.27 -17.21 14.37
CA GLU A 119 -3.95 -18.34 14.98
C GLU A 119 -5.10 -18.82 14.10
N SER A 120 -5.51 -20.07 14.31
CA SER A 120 -6.69 -20.61 13.65
C SER A 120 -7.93 -19.79 14.00
N GLN A 121 -8.59 -19.23 13.01
CA GLN A 121 -9.83 -18.47 13.18
C GLN A 121 -10.89 -18.98 12.20
N GLN A 122 -12.00 -18.24 12.07
CA GLN A 122 -13.13 -18.53 11.18
C GLN A 122 -12.73 -18.86 9.72
N PHE A 123 -11.54 -18.42 9.28
CA PHE A 123 -11.07 -18.53 7.90
C PHE A 123 -10.08 -19.68 7.63
N GLY A 124 -9.56 -20.37 8.65
CA GLY A 124 -8.60 -21.46 8.46
C GLY A 124 -7.50 -21.51 9.53
N TYR A 125 -6.50 -22.37 9.33
CA TYR A 125 -5.30 -22.43 10.17
C TYR A 125 -4.28 -21.42 9.65
N GLY A 126 -3.73 -20.57 10.52
CA GLY A 126 -2.74 -19.58 10.11
C GLY A 126 -1.46 -20.23 9.60
N ASN A 127 -0.93 -19.70 8.49
CA ASN A 127 0.31 -20.16 7.89
C ASN A 127 1.39 -19.05 7.89
N LEU A 128 2.58 -19.34 7.33
CA LEU A 128 3.66 -18.36 7.26
C LEU A 128 3.29 -17.11 6.44
N ALA A 129 2.51 -17.27 5.37
CA ALA A 129 2.04 -16.14 4.57
C ALA A 129 1.07 -15.25 5.37
N ASP A 130 0.20 -15.86 6.19
CA ASP A 130 -0.68 -15.10 7.09
C ASP A 130 0.11 -14.31 8.14
N PHE A 131 1.18 -14.90 8.70
CA PHE A 131 2.07 -14.21 9.64
C PHE A 131 2.76 -13.01 8.99
N ILE A 132 3.37 -13.19 7.82
CA ILE A 132 4.05 -12.11 7.09
C ILE A 132 3.05 -11.00 6.74
N ALA A 133 1.85 -11.37 6.27
CA ALA A 133 0.80 -10.42 5.93
C ALA A 133 0.37 -9.60 7.16
N MET A 134 0.10 -10.26 8.29
CA MET A 134 -0.34 -9.57 9.51
C MET A 134 0.74 -8.65 10.08
N CYS A 135 2.00 -9.10 10.15
CA CYS A 135 3.10 -8.28 10.67
C CYS A 135 3.36 -7.06 9.78
N SER A 136 3.38 -7.24 8.46
CA SER A 136 3.61 -6.15 7.51
C SER A 136 2.45 -5.13 7.51
N ALA A 137 1.20 -5.60 7.58
CA ALA A 137 0.02 -4.73 7.77
C ALA A 137 0.10 -3.93 9.08
N SER A 138 0.55 -4.56 10.17
CA SER A 138 0.68 -3.90 11.47
C SER A 138 1.69 -2.75 11.44
N ILE A 139 2.84 -2.96 10.79
CA ILE A 139 3.85 -1.91 10.58
C ILE A 139 3.27 -0.78 9.72
N ALA A 140 2.57 -1.14 8.64
CA ALA A 140 1.97 -0.16 7.75
C ALA A 140 0.91 0.68 8.48
N MET A 141 0.06 0.06 9.28
CA MET A 141 -0.96 0.74 10.08
C MET A 141 -0.33 1.77 11.02
N VAL A 142 0.64 1.37 11.84
CA VAL A 142 1.30 2.26 12.81
C VAL A 142 1.98 3.44 12.10
N THR A 143 2.69 3.19 11.01
CA THR A 143 3.39 4.23 10.25
C THR A 143 2.43 5.18 9.52
N THR A 144 1.29 4.68 9.04
CA THR A 144 0.22 5.52 8.46
C THR A 144 -0.35 6.48 9.49
N PHE A 145 -0.75 5.97 10.66
CA PHE A 145 -1.25 6.80 11.76
C PHE A 145 -0.23 7.86 12.16
N TYR A 146 1.04 7.46 12.30
CA TYR A 146 2.11 8.40 12.61
C TYR A 146 2.24 9.53 11.58
N ALA A 147 2.27 9.21 10.28
CA ALA A 147 2.37 10.21 9.21
C ALA A 147 1.17 11.17 9.20
N VAL A 148 -0.05 10.66 9.36
CA VAL A 148 -1.27 11.46 9.39
C VAL A 148 -1.30 12.37 10.63
N ILE A 149 -0.93 11.86 11.81
CA ILE A 149 -0.87 12.66 13.04
C ILE A 149 0.15 13.81 12.89
N LEU A 150 1.33 13.54 12.31
CA LEU A 150 2.30 14.60 12.03
C LEU A 150 1.74 15.68 11.10
N LEU A 151 1.00 15.29 10.06
CA LEU A 151 0.35 16.24 9.15
C LEU A 151 -0.75 17.05 9.83
N ILE A 152 -1.52 16.44 10.73
CA ILE A 152 -2.51 17.16 11.55
C ILE A 152 -1.81 18.23 12.39
N VAL A 153 -0.72 17.88 13.08
CA VAL A 153 0.06 18.84 13.89
C VAL A 153 0.62 19.96 13.03
N LEU A 154 1.16 19.65 11.85
CA LEU A 154 1.63 20.64 10.89
C LEU A 154 0.52 21.58 10.42
N GLY A 155 -0.65 21.03 10.08
CA GLY A 155 -1.83 21.79 9.67
C GLY A 155 -2.33 22.73 10.75
N LEU A 156 -2.42 22.25 12.00
CA LEU A 156 -2.81 23.08 13.14
C LEU A 156 -1.82 24.23 13.40
N ASN A 157 -0.51 23.96 13.30
CA ASN A 157 0.51 25.00 13.45
C ASN A 157 0.41 26.03 12.31
N LYS A 158 0.14 25.59 11.09
CA LYS A 158 -0.04 26.49 9.95
C LYS A 158 -1.27 27.38 10.14
N LEU A 159 -2.40 26.84 10.58
CA LEU A 159 -3.61 27.62 10.88
C LEU A 159 -3.35 28.68 11.94
N ARG A 160 -2.67 28.33 13.04
CA ARG A 160 -2.30 29.27 14.10
C ARG A 160 -1.36 30.39 13.64
N SER A 161 -0.57 30.17 12.60
CA SER A 161 0.31 31.20 12.04
C SER A 161 -0.42 32.20 11.13
N LEU A 162 -1.66 31.91 10.74
CA LEU A 162 -2.48 32.75 9.86
C LEU A 162 -3.53 33.57 10.62
N SER A 163 -3.84 33.19 11.87
CA SER A 163 -4.69 33.93 12.81
C SER A 163 -3.89 34.96 13.58
#